data_AF-I6QSM5-F1
#
_entry.id   AF-I6QSM5-F1
#
_cell.length_a   1.000
_cell.length_b   1.000
_cell.length_c   1.000
_cell.angle_alpha   90.00
_cell.angle_beta   90.00
_cell.angle_gamma   90.00
#
_symmetry.space_group_name_H-M   'P 1'
#
loop_
_entity.id
_entity.type
_entity.pdbx_description
1 polymer ?
#
loop_
_entity_poly.entity_id
_entity_poly.type
_entity_poly.pdbx_seq_one_letter_code
_entity_poly.pdbx_strand_id
1 'polypeptide(L)'
;HWHGIWQRGSQYYDGVPFVTQCPIQQGNTFRYQWQGNAGTHFWHAHTGLQKLDGLYGSIVVRQPPSKNPNSHLYDYDLTTHVMLLSDWLHEDAAERYPGRLAVNTGQDPENVLINGKGQFR
;
A
#
# COMPACT_ATOMS: atom_id res chain seq x y z
N HIS A 1 0.44 -7.40 -1.97
CA HIS A 1 1.83 -7.27 -1.55
C HIS A 1 1.96 -6.54 -0.22
N TRP A 2 2.98 -6.87 0.55
CA TRP A 2 3.23 -6.35 1.90
C TRP A 2 4.51 -5.51 1.89
N HIS A 3 4.39 -4.24 1.53
CA HIS A 3 5.52 -3.38 1.26
C HIS A 3 6.35 -3.13 2.52
N GLY A 4 7.63 -3.47 2.49
CA GLY A 4 8.57 -3.32 3.62
C GLY A 4 8.62 -4.52 4.58
N ILE A 5 7.74 -5.51 4.40
CA ILE A 5 7.79 -6.78 5.15
C ILE A 5 8.83 -7.70 4.51
N TRP A 6 9.76 -8.23 5.31
CA TRP A 6 10.92 -8.96 4.77
C TRP A 6 10.61 -10.35 4.17
N GLN A 7 9.43 -10.92 4.45
CA GLN A 7 9.01 -12.25 3.97
C GLN A 7 10.06 -13.37 4.20
N ARG A 8 10.84 -13.30 5.28
CA ARG A 8 11.85 -14.32 5.60
C ARG A 8 11.14 -15.64 5.90
N GLY A 9 11.42 -16.67 5.09
CA GLY A 9 10.78 -17.98 5.18
C GLY A 9 9.30 -18.01 4.75
N SER A 10 8.79 -16.91 4.20
CA SER A 10 7.39 -16.70 3.80
C SER A 10 7.28 -16.08 2.41
N GLN A 11 8.29 -16.26 1.55
CA GLN A 11 8.41 -15.59 0.25
C GLN A 11 7.18 -15.78 -0.66
N TYR A 12 6.52 -16.94 -0.61
CA TYR A 12 5.30 -17.23 -1.37
C TYR A 12 4.08 -16.40 -0.91
N TYR A 13 4.16 -15.74 0.25
CA TYR A 13 3.17 -14.79 0.75
C TYR A 13 3.49 -13.32 0.44
N ASP A 14 4.53 -13.04 -0.36
CA ASP A 14 4.89 -11.66 -0.69
C ASP A 14 3.81 -10.93 -1.50
N GLY A 15 2.95 -11.66 -2.23
CA GLY A 15 1.81 -11.09 -2.91
C GLY A 15 2.12 -10.39 -4.23
N VAL A 16 3.11 -10.89 -4.97
CA VAL A 16 3.50 -10.42 -6.31
C VAL A 16 3.10 -11.48 -7.36
N PRO A 17 2.04 -11.25 -8.15
CA PRO A 17 1.60 -12.19 -9.17
C PRO A 17 2.71 -12.49 -10.19
N PHE A 18 2.79 -13.75 -10.62
CA PHE A 18 3.78 -14.26 -11.57
C PHE A 18 5.23 -14.24 -11.08
N VAL A 19 5.49 -13.81 -9.84
CA VAL A 19 6.80 -13.88 -9.18
C VAL A 19 6.74 -14.80 -7.97
N THR A 20 5.89 -14.48 -6.99
CA THR A 20 5.79 -15.25 -5.73
C THR A 20 4.53 -16.09 -5.63
N GLN A 21 3.52 -15.82 -6.45
CA GLN A 21 2.27 -16.59 -6.51
C GLN A 21 1.54 -16.39 -7.84
N CYS A 22 0.54 -17.24 -8.12
CA CYS A 22 -0.46 -16.94 -9.13
C CYS A 22 -1.42 -15.82 -8.65
N PRO A 23 -2.02 -15.03 -9.58
CA PRO A 23 -3.10 -14.12 -9.21
C PRO A 23 -4.27 -14.86 -8.57
N ILE A 24 -4.83 -14.30 -7.50
CA ILE A 24 -6.04 -14.84 -6.85
C ILE A 24 -7.21 -14.52 -7.78
N GLN A 25 -7.80 -15.56 -8.38
CA GLN A 25 -8.93 -15.40 -9.30
C GLN A 25 -10.20 -14.96 -8.55
N GLN A 26 -11.12 -14.34 -9.29
CA GLN A 26 -12.43 -13.96 -8.76
C GLN A 26 -13.13 -15.14 -8.08
N GLY A 27 -13.73 -14.89 -6.91
CA GLY A 27 -14.43 -15.91 -6.12
C GLY A 27 -13.53 -16.81 -5.28
N ASN A 28 -12.21 -16.73 -5.43
CA ASN A 28 -11.27 -17.50 -4.61
C ASN A 28 -10.76 -16.71 -3.42
N THR A 29 -10.30 -17.44 -2.39
CA THR A 29 -9.69 -16.88 -1.19
C THR A 29 -8.28 -17.43 -1.03
N PHE A 30 -7.35 -16.56 -0.65
CA PHE A 30 -6.00 -16.95 -0.27
C PHE A 30 -5.64 -16.28 1.05
N ARG A 31 -5.05 -17.04 1.98
CA ARG A 31 -4.67 -16.55 3.30
C ARG A 31 -3.17 -16.33 3.35
N TYR A 32 -2.76 -15.07 3.48
CA TYR A 32 -1.36 -14.70 3.71
C TYR A 32 -0.94 -14.97 5.16
N GLN A 33 0.25 -15.54 5.35
CA GLN A 33 0.81 -15.81 6.68
C GLN A 33 2.30 -15.45 6.74
N TRP A 34 2.64 -14.34 7.37
CA TRP A 34 4.02 -13.86 7.46
C TRP A 34 4.31 -13.27 8.82
N GLN A 35 5.59 -13.13 9.14
CA GLN A 35 6.07 -12.47 10.35
C GLN A 35 6.53 -11.05 10.03
N GLY A 36 5.94 -10.07 10.70
CA GLY A 36 6.28 -8.67 10.50
C GLY A 36 7.59 -8.26 11.17
N ASN A 37 8.29 -7.31 10.57
CA ASN A 37 9.39 -6.56 11.16
C ASN A 37 8.90 -5.20 11.66
N ALA A 38 9.43 -4.73 12.81
CA ALA A 38 8.98 -3.48 13.44
C ALA A 38 9.11 -2.28 12.50
N GLY A 39 8.14 -1.38 12.54
CA GLY A 39 8.11 -0.16 11.73
C GLY A 39 6.73 0.17 11.16
N THR A 40 6.69 1.30 10.44
CA THR A 40 5.54 1.75 9.65
C THR A 40 5.72 1.29 8.20
N HIS A 41 4.76 0.50 7.75
CA HIS A 41 4.71 -0.16 6.45
C HIS A 41 3.35 0.11 5.81
N PHE A 42 3.12 -0.45 4.62
CA PHE A 42 1.81 -0.44 3.98
C PHE A 42 1.61 -1.71 3.15
N TRP A 43 0.37 -2.02 2.81
CA TRP A 43 0.04 -3.04 1.82
C TRP A 43 -0.60 -2.39 0.61
N HIS A 44 -0.47 -3.05 -0.53
CA HIS A 44 -1.19 -2.67 -1.74
C HIS A 44 -1.39 -3.86 -2.67
N ALA A 45 -2.39 -3.75 -3.55
CA ALA A 45 -2.48 -4.63 -4.71
C ALA A 45 -1.21 -4.49 -5.55
N HIS A 46 -0.67 -5.62 -6.01
CA HIS A 46 0.51 -5.68 -6.88
C HIS A 46 0.16 -6.31 -8.24
N THR A 47 -1.13 -6.31 -8.57
CA THR A 47 -1.69 -6.82 -9.82
C THR A 47 -2.13 -5.63 -10.67
N GLY A 48 -1.53 -5.46 -11.85
CA GLY A 48 -1.88 -4.38 -12.78
C GLY A 48 -1.83 -3.01 -12.11
N LEU A 49 -2.87 -2.20 -12.34
CA LEU A 49 -2.99 -0.83 -11.82
C LEU A 49 -3.91 -0.70 -10.61
N GLN A 50 -4.37 -1.82 -10.03
CA GLN A 50 -5.37 -1.83 -8.94
C GLN A 50 -4.97 -1.00 -7.72
N LYS A 51 -3.67 -0.80 -7.45
CA LYS A 51 -3.18 0.08 -6.38
C LYS A 51 -3.69 1.52 -6.58
N LEU A 52 -3.65 2.03 -7.82
CA LEU A 52 -4.05 3.40 -8.14
C LEU A 52 -5.55 3.61 -7.89
N ASP A 53 -6.35 2.57 -8.11
CA ASP A 53 -7.80 2.57 -7.86
C ASP A 53 -8.18 2.37 -6.38
N GLY A 54 -7.24 2.54 -5.45
CA GLY A 54 -7.52 2.55 -4.01
C GLY A 54 -7.25 1.26 -3.26
N LEU A 55 -6.70 0.21 -3.88
CA LEU A 55 -6.38 -1.05 -3.18
C LEU A 55 -5.05 -0.94 -2.43
N TYR A 56 -5.07 -0.25 -1.30
CA TYR A 56 -3.94 -0.10 -0.38
C TYR A 56 -4.38 0.19 1.06
N GLY A 57 -3.44 0.12 2.01
CA GLY A 57 -3.66 0.52 3.39
C GLY A 57 -2.40 0.44 4.24
N SER A 58 -2.41 1.06 5.43
CA SER A 58 -1.26 1.08 6.33
C SER A 58 -1.07 -0.24 7.10
N ILE A 59 0.17 -0.56 7.44
CA ILE A 59 0.54 -1.62 8.39
C ILE A 59 1.51 -1.03 9.40
N VAL A 60 1.20 -1.12 10.69
CA VAL A 60 2.15 -0.71 11.74
C VAL A 60 2.48 -1.93 12.60
N VAL A 61 3.73 -2.37 12.55
CA VAL A 61 4.24 -3.43 13.41
C VAL A 61 4.92 -2.78 14.61
N ARG A 62 4.20 -2.72 15.72
CA ARG A 62 4.72 -2.15 16.98
C ARG A 62 5.64 -3.12 17.68
N GLN A 63 6.57 -2.56 18.45
CA GLN A 63 7.42 -3.30 19.36
C GLN A 63 7.30 -2.74 20.78
N PRO A 64 7.61 -3.53 21.82
CA PRO A 64 7.62 -3.04 23.18
C PRO A 64 8.52 -1.81 23.35
N PRO A 65 8.19 -0.84 24.23
CA PRO A 65 9.02 0.34 24.46
C PRO A 65 10.49 0.01 24.78
N SER A 66 10.73 -1.08 25.52
CA SER A 66 12.08 -1.56 25.86
C SER A 66 12.95 -1.95 24.66
N LYS A 67 12.35 -2.21 23.49
CA LYS A 67 13.05 -2.50 22.23
C LYS A 67 13.06 -1.31 21.27
N ASN A 68 12.34 -0.24 21.58
CA ASN A 68 12.32 0.97 20.76
C ASN A 68 13.36 1.99 21.27
N PRO A 69 14.48 2.22 20.53
CA PRO A 69 15.49 3.20 20.94
C PRO A 69 14.93 4.62 21.03
N ASN A 70 13.85 4.91 20.32
CA ASN A 70 13.20 6.22 20.26
C ASN A 70 12.02 6.34 21.22
N SER A 71 11.75 5.34 22.08
CA SER A 71 10.59 5.35 23.00
C SER A 71 10.55 6.55 23.93
N HIS A 72 11.70 7.16 24.23
CA HIS A 72 11.81 8.34 25.08
C HIS A 72 11.54 9.66 24.35
N LEU A 73 11.36 9.64 23.02
CA LEU A 73 11.15 10.84 22.20
C LEU A 73 9.67 11.17 21.99
N TYR A 74 8.76 10.35 22.50
CA TYR A 74 7.32 10.53 22.33
C TYR A 74 6.55 9.88 23.47
N ASP A 75 5.39 10.43 23.79
CA ASP A 75 4.51 9.88 24.83
C ASP A 75 3.52 8.84 24.27
N TYR A 76 3.07 9.04 23.01
CA TYR A 76 2.01 8.25 22.40
C TYR A 76 2.30 7.82 20.96
N ASP A 77 2.11 6.53 20.70
CA ASP A 77 2.01 5.94 19.36
C ASP A 77 0.59 5.38 19.17
N LEU A 78 -0.31 6.26 18.77
CA LEU A 78 -1.72 5.94 18.54
C LEU A 78 -1.96 5.61 17.07
N THR A 79 -2.97 4.79 16.80
CA THR A 79 -3.43 4.50 15.43
C THR A 79 -3.90 5.75 14.69
N THR A 80 -4.35 6.78 15.41
CA THR A 80 -4.74 8.08 14.85
C THR A 80 -3.57 8.93 14.36
N HIS A 81 -2.33 8.59 14.74
CA HIS A 81 -1.12 9.27 14.24
C HIS A 81 -0.64 8.71 12.88
N VAL A 82 -1.27 7.65 12.37
CA VAL A 82 -0.92 7.10 11.06
C VAL A 82 -1.46 8.02 9.96
N MET A 83 -0.54 8.47 9.10
CA MET A 83 -0.85 9.18 7.87
C MET A 83 -0.44 8.33 6.68
N LEU A 84 -1.41 8.04 5.81
CA LEU A 84 -1.18 7.43 4.51
C LEU A 84 -1.48 8.48 3.44
N LEU A 85 -0.49 8.72 2.59
CA LEU A 85 -0.58 9.65 1.48
C LEU A 85 -0.78 8.88 0.18
N SER A 86 -1.69 9.36 -0.64
CA SER A 86 -1.90 8.87 -2.00
C SER A 86 -2.32 10.01 -2.89
N ASP A 87 -2.17 9.83 -4.19
CA ASP A 87 -2.82 10.62 -5.20
C ASP A 87 -4.14 9.96 -5.61
N TRP A 88 -4.97 10.70 -6.35
CA TRP A 88 -6.25 10.21 -6.83
C TRP A 88 -6.57 10.71 -8.22
N LEU A 89 -7.02 9.78 -9.05
CA LEU A 89 -7.43 10.02 -10.42
C LEU A 89 -8.96 10.10 -10.50
N HIS A 90 -9.50 10.97 -11.34
CA HIS A 90 -10.94 11.03 -11.63
C HIS A 90 -11.39 10.12 -12.77
N GLU A 91 -10.62 9.06 -13.01
CA GLU A 91 -10.87 8.01 -13.99
C GLU A 91 -10.26 6.70 -13.48
N ASP A 92 -10.73 5.57 -13.99
CA ASP A 92 -10.12 4.28 -13.69
C ASP A 92 -8.67 4.25 -14.19
N ALA A 93 -7.74 3.77 -13.38
CA ALA A 93 -6.32 3.77 -13.73
C ALA A 93 -6.02 3.00 -15.03
N ALA A 94 -6.85 2.02 -15.37
CA ALA A 94 -6.76 1.26 -16.62
C ALA A 94 -6.90 2.15 -17.88
N GLU A 95 -7.64 3.25 -17.81
CA GLU A 95 -7.79 4.22 -18.91
C GLU A 95 -6.48 4.95 -19.25
N ARG A 96 -5.50 4.92 -18.33
CA ARG A 96 -4.15 5.45 -18.56
C ARG A 96 -3.17 4.43 -19.14
N TYR A 97 -3.58 3.18 -19.40
CA TYR A 97 -2.72 2.10 -19.93
C TYR A 97 -3.05 1.75 -21.39
N PRO A 98 -2.07 1.63 -22.32
CA PRO A 98 -0.62 1.75 -22.12
C PRO A 98 -0.10 3.21 -22.12
N GLY A 99 -1.01 4.17 -22.27
CA GLY A 99 -0.74 5.60 -22.30
C GLY A 99 -1.86 6.33 -23.04
N ARG A 100 -2.03 7.63 -22.79
CA ARG A 100 -2.99 8.45 -23.54
C ARG A 100 -2.44 8.73 -24.95
N LEU A 101 -3.28 8.58 -25.98
CA LEU A 101 -2.91 8.81 -27.39
C LEU A 101 -2.66 10.30 -27.72
N ALA A 102 -2.96 11.22 -26.82
CA ALA A 102 -2.95 12.67 -27.05
C ALA A 102 -1.86 13.41 -26.25
N VAL A 103 -1.46 14.56 -26.79
CA VAL A 103 -0.32 15.44 -26.45
C VAL A 103 -0.30 16.00 -25.02
N ASN A 104 -1.34 15.77 -24.20
CA ASN A 104 -1.30 16.12 -22.77
C ASN A 104 -0.53 15.03 -22.00
N THR A 105 0.78 15.23 -21.91
CA THR A 105 1.80 14.37 -21.30
C THR A 105 1.71 14.22 -19.78
N GLY A 106 0.77 14.89 -19.12
CA GLY A 106 0.62 14.82 -17.67
C GLY A 106 0.04 13.47 -17.23
N GLN A 107 0.75 12.78 -16.35
CA GLN A 107 0.20 11.73 -15.49
C GLN A 107 -0.24 12.29 -14.14
N ASP A 108 -0.38 13.62 -14.06
CA ASP A 108 -0.71 14.30 -12.83
C ASP A 108 -2.09 13.84 -12.33
N PRO A 109 -2.22 13.61 -11.02
CA PRO A 109 -3.51 13.34 -10.42
C PRO A 109 -4.30 14.63 -10.23
N GLU A 110 -5.61 14.53 -10.24
CA GLU A 110 -6.48 15.67 -9.93
C GLU A 110 -6.40 16.04 -8.43
N ASN A 111 -6.15 15.04 -7.57
CA ASN A 111 -6.18 15.20 -6.12
C ASN A 111 -5.00 14.53 -5.42
N VAL A 112 -4.63 15.07 -4.26
CA VAL A 112 -3.87 14.38 -3.22
C VAL A 112 -4.82 14.02 -2.08
N LEU A 113 -4.67 12.81 -1.56
CA LEU A 113 -5.42 12.28 -0.44
C LEU A 113 -4.51 12.14 0.78
N ILE A 114 -5.03 12.58 1.92
CA ILE A 114 -4.50 12.26 3.25
C ILE A 114 -5.51 11.34 3.92
N ASN A 115 -5.10 10.11 4.23
CA ASN A 115 -5.98 9.09 4.80
C ASN A 115 -7.28 8.91 3.99
N GLY A 116 -7.17 8.88 2.66
CA GLY A 116 -8.29 8.68 1.74
C GLY A 116 -9.20 9.90 1.53
N LYS A 117 -8.82 11.08 2.03
CA LYS A 117 -9.61 12.31 1.89
C LYS A 117 -8.80 13.42 1.21
N GLY A 118 -9.43 14.10 0.27
CA GLY A 118 -8.89 15.26 -0.42
C GLY A 118 -10.00 16.23 -0.81
N GLN A 119 -9.62 17.40 -1.34
CA GLN A 119 -10.54 18.40 -1.84
C GLN A 119 -10.32 18.59 -3.34
N PHE A 120 -11.41 18.68 -4.11
CA PHE A 120 -11.39 19.01 -5.53
C PHE A 120 -12.33 20.19 -5.80
N ARG A 121 -12.00 21.01 -6.79
CA ARG A 121 -12.78 22.20 -7.19
C ARG A 121 -13.34 22.04 -8.59
#